data_AF-A0A0S7XSW3-F1
#
_entry.id   AF-A0A0S7XSW3-F1
#
_cell.length_a   1.000
_cell.length_b   1.000
_cell.length_c   1.000
_cell.angle_alpha   90.00
_cell.angle_beta   90.00
_cell.angle_gamma   90.00
#
_symmetry.space_group_name_H-M   'P 1'
#
loop_
_entity.id
_entity.type
_entity.pdbx_description
1 polymer ?
#
loop_
_entity_poly.entity_id
_entity_poly.type
_entity_poly.pdbx_seq_one_letter_code
_entity_poly.pdbx_strand_id
1 'polypeptide(L)'
;MNQVFLLTLLFAFLAIFVESLNLILQLKNRRLFRWFGTNAFGIHMITTSTFWVITFSLIVYLQFGKHPLFHSSIILKYAGLSLLIAGIILAFWAFRLLGLKRALCLNFFKEDVPEVKESLYKYLKNPLDYGIWMTLVGFAIFTQSVYNLVIAVEFIIIMVPHITLENKALKK
;
A
#
# COMPACT_ATOMS: atom_id res chain seq x y z
N MET A 1 -20.23 16.30 4.55
CA MET A 1 -19.02 15.45 4.46
C MET A 1 -18.21 15.91 3.25
N ASN A 2 -16.89 16.06 3.36
CA ASN A 2 -16.07 16.61 2.27
C ASN A 2 -16.09 15.63 1.06
N GLN A 3 -16.47 16.10 -0.13
CA GLN A 3 -16.50 15.27 -1.35
C GLN A 3 -15.11 14.68 -1.67
N VAL A 4 -14.04 15.44 -1.40
CA VAL A 4 -12.65 14.99 -1.59
C VAL A 4 -12.33 13.81 -0.69
N PHE A 5 -12.83 13.81 0.56
CA PHE A 5 -12.63 12.71 1.48
C PHE A 5 -13.28 11.42 0.97
N LEU A 6 -14.53 11.50 0.51
CA LEU A 6 -15.22 10.36 -0.11
C LEU A 6 -14.50 9.82 -1.33
N LEU A 7 -14.03 10.71 -2.21
CA LEU A 7 -13.23 10.32 -3.37
C LEU A 7 -11.92 9.65 -2.94
N THR A 8 -11.27 10.14 -1.88
CA THR A 8 -10.04 9.55 -1.36
C THR A 8 -10.27 8.12 -0.88
N LEU A 9 -11.34 7.86 -0.11
CA LEU A 9 -11.69 6.51 0.33
C LEU A 9 -11.97 5.60 -0.87
N LEU A 10 -12.81 6.06 -1.79
CA LEU A 10 -13.16 5.30 -3.00
C LEU A 10 -11.93 4.93 -3.83
N PHE A 11 -11.02 5.88 -4.06
CA PHE A 11 -9.82 5.62 -4.86
C PHE A 11 -8.79 4.75 -4.12
N ALA A 12 -8.64 4.90 -2.80
CA ALA A 12 -7.83 3.99 -1.99
C ALA A 12 -8.33 2.55 -2.09
N PHE A 13 -9.65 2.35 -1.96
CA PHE A 13 -10.27 1.05 -2.18
C PHE A 13 -10.03 0.54 -3.61
N LEU A 14 -10.27 1.38 -4.62
CA LEU A 14 -10.11 0.99 -6.03
C LEU A 14 -8.66 0.62 -6.36
N ALA A 15 -7.67 1.34 -5.83
CA ALA A 15 -6.26 1.03 -6.05
C ALA A 15 -5.92 -0.39 -5.59
N ILE A 16 -6.25 -0.72 -4.34
CA ILE A 16 -5.98 -2.04 -3.76
C ILE A 16 -6.84 -3.12 -4.42
N PHE A 17 -8.09 -2.80 -4.76
CA PHE A 17 -9.00 -3.73 -5.42
C PHE A 17 -8.50 -4.11 -6.82
N VAL A 18 -8.08 -3.13 -7.63
CA VAL A 18 -7.54 -3.36 -8.98
C VAL A 18 -6.24 -4.15 -8.91
N GLU A 19 -5.35 -3.81 -7.97
CA GLU A 19 -4.10 -4.54 -7.75
C GLU A 19 -4.37 -5.99 -7.36
N SER A 20 -5.26 -6.21 -6.38
CA SER A 20 -5.68 -7.55 -5.94
C SER A 20 -6.34 -8.35 -7.07
N LEU A 21 -7.20 -7.73 -7.86
CA LEU A 21 -7.87 -8.38 -8.99
C LEU A 21 -6.86 -8.82 -10.05
N ASN A 22 -5.87 -7.97 -10.35
CA ASN A 22 -4.78 -8.32 -11.25
C ASN A 22 -4.00 -9.53 -10.73
N LEU A 23 -3.66 -9.55 -9.44
CA LEU A 23 -2.99 -10.70 -8.82
C LEU A 23 -3.84 -11.97 -8.89
N ILE A 24 -5.13 -11.88 -8.57
CA ILE A 24 -6.05 -13.03 -8.63
C ILE A 24 -6.14 -13.58 -10.06
N LEU A 25 -6.29 -12.71 -11.06
CA LEU A 25 -6.35 -13.12 -12.46
C LEU A 25 -5.05 -13.77 -12.93
N GLN A 26 -3.91 -13.29 -12.43
CA GLN A 26 -2.61 -13.87 -12.75
C GLN A 26 -2.39 -15.21 -12.04
N LEU A 27 -2.76 -15.32 -10.76
CA LEU A 27 -2.66 -16.54 -9.97
C LEU A 27 -3.64 -17.63 -10.47
N LYS A 28 -4.84 -17.25 -10.91
CA LYS A 28 -5.86 -18.14 -11.43
C LYS A 28 -5.70 -18.34 -12.94
N ASN A 29 -4.98 -19.37 -13.33
CA ASN A 29 -4.76 -19.79 -14.73
C ASN A 29 -3.97 -18.80 -15.59
N ARG A 30 -3.22 -17.85 -15.00
CA ARG A 30 -2.43 -16.85 -15.73
C ARG A 30 -3.28 -16.09 -16.77
N ARG A 31 -4.53 -15.71 -16.42
CA ARG A 31 -5.46 -15.07 -17.37
C ARG A 31 -4.91 -13.78 -17.93
N LEU A 32 -4.26 -12.96 -17.10
CA LEU A 32 -3.59 -11.73 -17.53
C LEU A 32 -2.53 -12.01 -18.60
N PHE A 33 -1.66 -13.00 -18.35
CA PHE A 33 -0.69 -13.45 -19.36
C PHE A 33 -1.36 -14.03 -20.61
N ARG A 34 -2.47 -14.77 -20.49
CA ARG A 34 -3.21 -15.29 -21.65
C ARG A 34 -3.81 -14.19 -22.51
N TRP A 35 -4.29 -13.10 -21.91
CA TRP A 35 -4.91 -12.00 -22.62
C TRP A 35 -3.89 -11.03 -23.24
N PHE A 36 -2.77 -10.81 -22.56
CA PHE A 36 -1.84 -9.74 -22.92
C PHE A 36 -0.39 -10.20 -23.16
N GLY A 37 -0.12 -11.50 -23.06
CA GLY A 37 1.20 -12.09 -23.30
C GLY A 37 2.29 -11.48 -22.42
N THR A 38 3.43 -11.16 -23.04
CA THR A 38 4.59 -10.54 -22.41
C THR A 38 4.30 -9.15 -21.84
N ASN A 39 3.24 -8.48 -22.29
CA ASN A 39 2.84 -7.15 -21.82
C ASN A 39 2.00 -7.20 -20.53
N ALA A 40 1.63 -8.38 -20.02
CA ALA A 40 0.76 -8.51 -18.86
C ALA A 40 1.30 -7.78 -17.61
N PHE A 41 2.61 -7.84 -17.35
CA PHE A 41 3.23 -7.08 -16.26
C PHE A 41 3.15 -5.57 -16.50
N GLY A 42 3.38 -5.11 -17.74
CA GLY A 42 3.26 -3.70 -18.10
C GLY A 42 1.84 -3.15 -17.88
N ILE A 43 0.83 -3.96 -18.20
CA ILE A 43 -0.58 -3.59 -17.99
C ILE A 43 -0.92 -3.55 -16.51
N HIS A 44 -0.45 -4.54 -15.73
CA HIS A 44 -0.58 -4.51 -14.27
C HIS A 44 0.06 -3.25 -13.69
N MET A 45 1.27 -2.90 -14.13
CA MET A 45 1.99 -1.71 -13.70
C MET A 45 1.22 -0.43 -14.03
N ILE A 46 0.77 -0.26 -15.26
CA ILE A 46 0.06 0.95 -15.70
C ILE A 46 -1.24 1.11 -14.91
N THR A 47 -2.06 0.05 -14.84
CA THR A 47 -3.35 0.09 -14.13
C THR A 47 -3.16 0.41 -12.66
N THR A 48 -2.34 -0.37 -11.95
CA THR A 48 -2.06 -0.19 -10.52
C THR A 48 -1.44 1.19 -10.23
N SER A 49 -0.42 1.60 -10.99
CA SER A 49 0.23 2.91 -10.79
C SER A 49 -0.73 4.08 -11.02
N THR A 50 -1.65 3.96 -11.98
CA THR A 50 -2.63 5.02 -12.28
C THR A 50 -3.54 5.25 -11.08
N PHE A 51 -4.12 4.19 -10.52
CA PHE A 51 -4.97 4.30 -9.33
C PHE A 51 -4.20 4.80 -8.11
N TRP A 52 -2.95 4.36 -7.91
CA TRP A 52 -2.11 4.87 -6.83
C TRP A 52 -1.77 6.34 -6.98
N VAL A 53 -1.38 6.80 -8.16
CA VAL A 53 -1.08 8.23 -8.42
C VAL A 53 -2.31 9.09 -8.13
N ILE A 54 -3.50 8.67 -8.57
CA ILE A 54 -4.74 9.40 -8.28
C ILE A 54 -5.00 9.40 -6.76
N THR A 55 -4.86 8.25 -6.10
CA THR A 55 -5.06 8.11 -4.65
C THR A 55 -4.12 9.04 -3.86
N PHE A 56 -2.82 9.04 -4.16
CA PHE A 56 -1.86 9.92 -3.49
C PHE A 56 -2.13 11.38 -3.78
N SER A 57 -2.52 11.73 -5.01
CA SER A 57 -2.88 13.10 -5.36
C SER A 57 -4.10 13.58 -4.57
N LEU A 58 -5.11 12.72 -4.40
CA LEU A 58 -6.28 13.01 -3.57
C LEU A 58 -5.93 13.12 -2.09
N ILE A 59 -5.07 12.26 -1.55
CA ILE A 59 -4.59 12.35 -0.16
C ILE A 59 -3.86 13.68 0.07
N VAL A 60 -2.99 14.09 -0.85
CA VAL A 60 -2.27 15.38 -0.78
C VAL A 60 -3.26 16.54 -0.86
N TYR A 61 -4.17 16.52 -1.83
CA TYR A 61 -5.18 17.56 -1.99
C TYR A 61 -6.09 17.68 -0.76
N LEU A 62 -6.45 16.55 -0.15
CA LEU A 62 -7.26 16.50 1.05
C LEU A 62 -6.62 17.28 2.21
N GLN A 63 -5.28 17.28 2.35
CA GLN A 63 -4.58 17.95 3.44
C GLN A 63 -4.72 19.49 3.44
N PHE A 64 -5.12 20.08 2.31
CA PHE A 64 -5.41 21.52 2.22
C PHE A 64 -6.82 21.87 2.72
N GLY A 65 -7.65 20.85 3.02
CA GLY A 65 -8.99 21.02 3.55
C GLY A 65 -9.02 21.25 5.06
N LYS A 66 -10.22 21.51 5.59
CA LYS A 66 -10.48 21.45 7.04
C LYS A 66 -10.79 20.02 7.44
N HIS A 67 -10.16 19.56 8.53
CA HIS A 67 -10.32 18.21 9.06
C HIS A 67 -10.98 18.26 10.44
N PRO A 68 -11.91 17.35 10.76
CA PRO A 68 -12.36 17.16 12.13
C PRO A 68 -11.20 16.72 13.01
N LEU A 69 -11.09 17.33 14.19
CA LEU A 69 -10.04 17.02 15.16
C LEU A 69 -10.25 15.63 15.78
N PHE A 70 -9.23 14.80 15.74
CA PHE A 70 -9.21 13.46 16.36
C PHE A 70 -8.75 13.53 17.83
N HIS A 71 -7.71 14.32 18.11
CA HIS A 71 -7.21 14.55 19.47
C HIS A 71 -6.50 15.90 19.56
N SER A 72 -6.31 16.44 20.77
CA SER A 72 -5.58 17.69 21.02
C SER A 72 -4.25 17.50 21.77
N SER A 73 -3.85 16.26 22.05
CA SER A 73 -2.69 15.97 22.90
C SER A 73 -1.37 16.18 22.16
N ILE A 74 -0.50 17.01 22.74
CA ILE A 74 0.85 17.27 22.22
C ILE A 74 1.74 16.01 22.28
N ILE A 75 1.56 15.19 23.31
CA ILE A 75 2.30 13.93 23.49
C ILE A 75 1.94 12.97 22.35
N LEU A 76 0.63 12.80 22.08
CA LEU A 76 0.18 11.95 20.98
C LEU A 76 0.67 12.49 19.64
N LYS A 77 0.65 13.80 19.42
CA LYS A 77 1.15 14.41 18.19
C LYS A 77 2.60 14.02 17.90
N TYR A 78 3.50 14.13 18.88
CA TYR A 78 4.90 13.75 18.69
C TYR A 78 5.12 12.24 18.65
N ALA A 79 4.34 11.45 19.38
CA ALA A 79 4.35 10.00 19.23
C ALA A 79 3.96 9.59 17.80
N GLY A 80 2.95 10.25 17.22
CA GLY A 80 2.55 10.08 15.82
C GLY A 80 3.67 10.44 14.84
N LEU A 81 4.40 11.54 15.09
CA LEU A 81 5.56 11.93 14.27
C LEU A 81 6.68 10.89 14.33
N SER A 82 7.02 10.39 15.52
CA SER A 82 8.01 9.33 15.68
C SER A 82 7.60 8.06 14.95
N LEU A 83 6.32 7.68 15.04
CA LEU A 83 5.77 6.52 14.34
C LEU A 83 5.80 6.70 12.81
N LEU A 84 5.46 7.90 12.33
CA LEU A 84 5.53 8.27 10.91
C LEU A 84 6.96 8.11 10.37
N ILE A 85 7.95 8.67 11.07
CA ILE A 85 9.36 8.58 10.66
C ILE A 85 9.84 7.13 10.68
N ALA A 86 9.53 6.37 11.72
CA ALA A 86 9.89 4.96 11.83
C ALA A 86 9.27 4.13 10.69
N GLY A 87 7.99 4.38 10.37
CA GLY A 87 7.29 3.74 9.26
C GLY A 87 7.93 4.04 7.90
N ILE A 88 8.28 5.30 7.64
CA ILE A 88 8.97 5.71 6.39
C ILE A 88 10.32 5.00 6.27
N ILE A 89 11.11 4.98 7.35
CA ILE A 89 12.42 4.31 7.35
C ILE A 89 12.26 2.82 7.06
N LEU A 90 11.30 2.16 7.71
CA LEU A 90 11.04 0.74 7.52
C LEU A 90 10.59 0.43 6.09
N ALA A 91 9.63 1.19 5.57
CA ALA A 91 9.11 1.03 4.21
C ALA A 91 10.22 1.27 3.17
N PHE A 92 11.02 2.33 3.33
CA PHE A 92 12.11 2.63 2.43
C PHE A 92 13.20 1.56 2.45
N TRP A 93 13.58 1.07 3.64
CA TRP A 93 14.55 -0.01 3.78
C TRP A 93 14.04 -1.30 3.14
N ALA A 94 12.79 -1.68 3.41
CA ALA A 94 12.14 -2.85 2.82
C ALA A 94 12.06 -2.74 1.29
N PHE A 95 11.74 -1.55 0.76
CA PHE A 95 11.70 -1.27 -0.67
C PHE A 95 13.09 -1.38 -1.32
N ARG A 96 14.14 -0.84 -0.67
CA ARG A 96 15.52 -0.94 -1.14
C ARG A 96 16.00 -2.39 -1.25
N LEU A 97 15.57 -3.25 -0.33
CA LEU A 97 15.90 -4.68 -0.35
C LEU A 97 15.16 -5.46 -1.45
N LEU A 98 13.86 -5.17 -1.71
CA LEU A 98 13.09 -5.83 -2.76
C LEU A 98 13.41 -5.33 -4.17
N GLY A 99 13.64 -4.03 -4.31
CA GLY A 99 13.65 -3.32 -5.59
C GLY A 99 12.25 -3.06 -6.15
N LEU A 100 12.15 -2.03 -7.00
CA LEU A 100 10.89 -1.51 -7.55
C LEU A 100 10.00 -2.59 -8.18
N LYS A 101 10.56 -3.40 -9.09
CA LYS A 101 9.75 -4.37 -9.85
C LYS A 101 9.11 -5.42 -8.95
N ARG A 102 9.78 -5.80 -7.87
CA ARG A 102 9.26 -6.81 -6.95
C ARG A 102 8.30 -6.24 -5.93
N ALA A 103 8.55 -5.01 -5.48
CA ALA A 103 7.56 -4.25 -4.71
C ALA A 103 6.25 -4.05 -5.50
N LEU A 104 6.30 -4.15 -6.83
CA LEU A 104 5.15 -4.10 -7.74
C LEU A 104 4.80 -5.49 -8.29
N CYS A 105 4.99 -6.55 -7.50
CA CYS A 105 4.48 -7.88 -7.81
C CYS A 105 5.04 -8.57 -9.08
N LEU A 106 6.28 -8.28 -9.52
CA LEU A 106 6.87 -8.98 -10.67
C LEU A 106 6.92 -10.52 -10.50
N ASN A 107 7.09 -11.02 -9.27
CA ASN A 107 7.15 -12.44 -8.94
C ASN A 107 5.87 -13.22 -9.32
N PHE A 108 4.77 -12.55 -9.60
CA PHE A 108 3.53 -13.19 -10.09
C PHE A 108 3.52 -13.33 -11.62
N PHE A 109 4.37 -12.58 -12.32
CA PHE A 109 4.42 -12.52 -13.79
C PHE A 109 5.65 -13.20 -14.37
N LYS A 110 6.68 -13.46 -13.57
CA LYS A 110 7.92 -14.11 -13.99
C LYS A 110 8.28 -15.27 -13.05
N GLU A 111 8.65 -16.40 -13.64
CA GLU A 111 9.20 -17.56 -12.92
C GLU A 111 10.63 -17.28 -12.44
N ASP A 112 11.07 -18.00 -11.41
CA ASP A 112 12.45 -17.98 -10.88
C ASP A 112 12.93 -16.62 -10.37
N VAL A 113 12.02 -15.79 -9.85
CA VAL A 113 12.41 -14.56 -9.12
C VAL A 113 12.94 -14.96 -7.74
N PRO A 114 14.26 -14.82 -7.45
CA PRO A 114 14.87 -15.36 -6.23
C PRO A 114 14.23 -14.78 -4.97
N GLU A 115 14.00 -15.52 -3.89
CA GLU A 115 13.45 -14.96 -2.64
C GLU A 115 14.45 -14.05 -1.90
N VAL A 116 14.01 -12.86 -1.45
CA VAL A 116 14.81 -12.04 -0.52
C VAL A 116 14.58 -12.58 0.89
N LYS A 117 15.57 -13.27 1.46
CA LYS A 117 15.52 -13.82 2.83
C LYS A 117 16.49 -13.13 3.79
N GLU A 118 17.07 -12.02 3.36
CA GLU A 118 18.08 -11.30 4.10
C GLU A 118 17.49 -10.15 4.92
N SER A 119 18.21 -9.73 5.97
CA SER A 119 17.90 -8.54 6.76
C SER A 119 16.45 -8.55 7.29
N LEU A 120 15.66 -7.50 7.02
CA LEU A 120 14.27 -7.36 7.48
C LEU A 120 13.37 -8.54 7.06
N TYR A 121 13.56 -9.07 5.85
CA TYR A 121 12.74 -10.16 5.31
C TYR A 121 13.00 -11.51 5.99
N LYS A 122 14.06 -11.62 6.80
CA LYS A 122 14.31 -12.78 7.68
C LYS A 122 13.32 -12.83 8.85
N TYR A 123 12.89 -11.68 9.34
CA TYR A 123 12.09 -11.57 10.56
C TYR A 123 10.63 -11.20 10.27
N LEU A 124 10.39 -10.44 9.20
CA LEU A 124 9.07 -9.96 8.80
C LEU A 124 8.77 -10.44 7.39
N LYS A 125 7.56 -10.98 7.17
CA LYS A 125 7.15 -11.42 5.83
C LYS A 125 6.90 -10.25 4.88
N ASN A 126 6.29 -9.18 5.39
CA ASN A 126 5.82 -8.04 4.61
C ASN A 126 6.24 -6.71 5.28
N PRO A 127 7.56 -6.48 5.49
CA PRO A 127 8.06 -5.28 6.17
C PRO A 127 7.71 -3.99 5.43
N LEU A 128 7.56 -4.04 4.09
CA LEU A 128 7.14 -2.89 3.29
C LEU A 128 5.72 -2.44 3.70
N ASP A 129 4.77 -3.35 3.70
CA ASP A 129 3.37 -3.06 4.08
C ASP A 129 3.25 -2.58 5.52
N TYR A 130 3.97 -3.22 6.45
CA TYR A 130 3.99 -2.78 7.84
C TYR A 130 4.56 -1.36 7.99
N GLY A 131 5.60 -1.03 7.23
CA GLY A 131 6.13 0.34 7.19
C GLY A 131 5.11 1.35 6.66
N ILE A 132 4.36 1.00 5.63
CA ILE A 132 3.28 1.83 5.08
C ILE A 132 2.15 2.01 6.12
N TRP A 133 1.74 0.94 6.81
CA TRP A 133 0.72 1.02 7.86
C TRP A 133 1.16 1.93 9.01
N MET A 134 2.40 1.78 9.49
CA MET A 134 2.98 2.65 10.52
C MET A 134 3.01 4.11 10.05
N THR A 135 3.38 4.35 8.79
CA THR A 135 3.38 5.68 8.18
C THR A 135 1.99 6.31 8.21
N LEU A 136 0.96 5.59 7.76
CA LEU A 136 -0.42 6.10 7.70
C LEU A 136 -1.01 6.37 9.10
N VAL A 137 -0.81 5.45 10.04
CA VAL A 137 -1.27 5.62 11.42
C VAL A 137 -0.52 6.77 12.09
N GLY A 138 0.80 6.84 11.92
CA GLY A 138 1.62 7.93 12.44
C GLY A 138 1.20 9.30 11.87
N PHE A 139 0.94 9.35 10.56
CA PHE A 139 0.45 10.55 9.88
C PHE A 139 -0.92 11.00 10.41
N ALA A 140 -1.86 10.07 10.59
CA ALA A 140 -3.19 10.38 11.15
C ALA A 140 -3.10 10.95 12.57
N ILE A 141 -2.26 10.35 13.42
CA ILE A 141 -2.04 10.82 14.79
C ILE A 141 -1.34 12.19 14.78
N PHE A 142 -0.30 12.36 13.97
CA PHE A 142 0.47 13.62 13.89
C PHE A 142 -0.37 14.80 13.38
N THR A 143 -1.17 14.57 12.34
CA THR A 143 -2.08 15.58 11.76
C THR A 143 -3.35 15.78 12.58
N GLN A 144 -3.58 14.94 13.60
CA GLN A 144 -4.74 15.02 14.50
C GLN A 144 -6.07 14.96 13.75
N SER A 145 -6.11 14.27 12.61
CA SER A 145 -7.19 14.34 11.62
C SER A 145 -8.01 13.06 11.62
N VAL A 146 -9.32 13.18 11.89
CA VAL A 146 -10.26 12.05 11.81
C VAL A 146 -10.29 11.47 10.39
N TYR A 147 -10.22 12.30 9.35
CA TYR A 147 -10.20 11.82 7.97
C TYR A 147 -8.96 10.96 7.67
N ASN A 148 -7.78 11.40 8.11
CA ASN A 148 -6.55 10.64 7.90
C ASN A 148 -6.58 9.32 8.70
N LEU A 149 -7.20 9.33 9.89
CA LEU A 149 -7.40 8.12 10.67
C LEU A 149 -8.32 7.11 9.96
N VAL A 150 -9.44 7.56 9.41
CA VAL A 150 -10.37 6.70 8.66
C VAL A 150 -9.68 6.12 7.42
N ILE A 151 -8.93 6.92 6.67
CA ILE A 151 -8.15 6.46 5.51
C ILE A 151 -7.13 5.39 5.95
N ALA A 152 -6.41 5.61 7.06
CA ALA A 152 -5.45 4.64 7.56
C ALA A 152 -6.12 3.31 7.95
N VAL A 153 -7.27 3.37 8.63
CA VAL A 153 -8.03 2.18 9.04
C VAL A 153 -8.57 1.42 7.83
N GLU A 154 -9.19 2.12 6.87
CA GLU A 154 -9.68 1.53 5.63
C GLU A 154 -8.55 0.84 4.86
N PHE A 155 -7.42 1.55 4.68
CA PHE A 155 -6.25 1.02 3.98
C PHE A 155 -5.76 -0.28 4.62
N ILE A 156 -5.62 -0.33 5.94
CA ILE A 156 -5.18 -1.54 6.65
C ILE A 156 -6.19 -2.68 6.44
N ILE A 157 -7.49 -2.42 6.60
CA ILE A 157 -8.53 -3.44 6.44
C ILE A 157 -8.50 -4.05 5.03
N ILE A 158 -8.34 -3.24 3.99
CA ILE A 158 -8.34 -3.70 2.60
C ILE A 158 -7.00 -4.36 2.23
N MET A 159 -5.87 -3.92 2.81
CA MET A 159 -4.55 -4.50 2.54
C MET A 159 -4.35 -5.88 3.19
N VAL A 160 -5.00 -6.20 4.33
CA VAL A 160 -4.86 -7.53 4.96
C VAL A 160 -5.18 -8.70 3.99
N PRO A 161 -6.33 -8.73 3.29
CA PRO A 161 -6.60 -9.78 2.32
C PRO A 161 -5.64 -9.73 1.11
N HIS A 162 -5.21 -8.54 0.68
CA HIS A 162 -4.23 -8.38 -0.40
C HIS A 162 -2.89 -9.05 -0.05
N ILE A 163 -2.31 -8.71 1.10
CA ILE A 163 -1.08 -9.30 1.62
C ILE A 163 -1.24 -10.82 1.78
N THR A 164 -2.42 -11.29 2.19
CA THR A 164 -2.69 -12.72 2.29
C THR A 164 -2.62 -13.43 0.92
N LEU A 165 -3.07 -12.77 -0.15
CA LEU A 165 -2.91 -13.26 -1.53
C LEU A 165 -1.44 -13.27 -1.94
N GLU A 166 -0.69 -12.22 -1.61
CA GLU A 166 0.71 -12.14 -1.97
C GLU A 166 1.54 -13.26 -1.34
N ASN A 167 1.32 -13.51 -0.05
CA ASN A 167 2.00 -14.56 0.70
C ASN A 167 1.66 -15.97 0.21
N LYS A 168 0.54 -16.18 -0.50
CA LYS A 168 0.22 -17.51 -1.07
C LYS A 168 1.13 -17.86 -2.25
N ALA A 169 1.60 -16.87 -3.01
CA ALA A 169 2.47 -17.12 -4.15
C ALA A 169 3.90 -17.51 -3.75
N LEU A 170 4.36 -17.04 -2.59
CA LEU A 170 5.68 -17.38 -2.03
C LEU A 170 5.76 -18.81 -1.47
N LYS A 171 4.65 -19.56 -1.42
CA LYS A 171 4.61 -20.94 -0.88
C LYS A 171 4.63 -22.03 -1.96
N LYS A 172 4.84 -21.67 -3.23
CA LYS A 172 5.02 -22.62 -4.32
C LYS A 172 6.50 -22.92 -4.52
#